data_AF-A0A1P8SI39-F1
#
_entry.id   AF-A0A1P8SI39-F1
#
_cell.length_a   1.000
_cell.length_b   1.000
_cell.length_c   1.000
_cell.angle_alpha   90.00
_cell.angle_beta   90.00
_cell.angle_gamma   90.00
#
_symmetry.space_group_name_H-M   'P 1'
#
loop_
_entity.id
_entity.type
_entity.pdbx_description
1 polymer ?
#
loop_
_entity_poly.entity_id
_entity_poly.type
_entity_poly.pdbx_seq_one_letter_code
_entity_poly.pdbx_strand_id
1 'polypeptide(L)'
;MTKFRVRELAYLVLTLILVPTVVASLKAYTHVVCPVHLTIFDGTLPYLPMLDSMRNTIPDKCFPAAHASSGFALFAFAFAPSLRRRRGAIIIVVMALGWAMGCYKMIIGDHFLSHTVVSMMLAWAMSAGLAWVFFKKGEQV
;
A
#
# COMPACT_ATOMS: atom_id res chain seq x y z
N MET A 1 -22.18 -19.70 -5.10
CA MET A 1 -20.77 -19.67 -4.67
C MET A 1 -19.91 -19.26 -5.86
N THR A 2 -19.07 -18.22 -5.72
CA THR A 2 -18.10 -17.83 -6.75
C THR A 2 -17.02 -18.91 -6.84
N LYS A 3 -16.78 -19.45 -8.05
CA LYS A 3 -15.70 -20.41 -8.28
C LYS A 3 -14.44 -19.67 -8.73
N PHE A 4 -13.39 -19.73 -7.91
CA PHE A 4 -12.07 -19.21 -8.27
C PHE A 4 -11.30 -20.25 -9.08
N ARG A 5 -10.59 -19.78 -10.12
CA ARG A 5 -9.66 -20.62 -10.89
C ARG A 5 -8.29 -20.63 -10.18
N VAL A 6 -7.50 -21.69 -10.37
CA VAL A 6 -6.15 -21.80 -9.75
C VAL A 6 -5.28 -20.59 -10.06
N ARG A 7 -5.30 -20.10 -11.30
CA ARG A 7 -4.56 -18.89 -11.71
C ARG A 7 -5.03 -17.63 -10.99
N GLU A 8 -6.32 -17.53 -10.67
CA GLU A 8 -6.89 -16.41 -9.92
C GLU A 8 -6.51 -16.47 -8.44
N LEU A 9 -6.50 -17.66 -7.84
CA LEU A 9 -5.99 -17.87 -6.49
C LEU A 9 -4.49 -17.54 -6.40
N ALA A 10 -3.69 -18.00 -7.37
CA ALA A 10 -2.27 -17.69 -7.45
C ALA A 10 -2.02 -16.16 -7.55
N TYR A 11 -2.80 -15.47 -8.40
CA TYR A 11 -2.77 -14.02 -8.49
C TYR A 11 -3.10 -13.34 -7.15
N LEU A 12 -4.18 -13.76 -6.47
CA LEU A 12 -4.60 -13.18 -5.21
C LEU A 12 -3.54 -13.37 -4.13
N VAL A 13 -3.05 -14.59 -3.92
CA VAL A 13 -2.03 -14.91 -2.93
C VAL A 13 -0.75 -14.12 -3.21
N LEU A 14 -0.29 -14.12 -4.46
CA LEU A 14 0.93 -13.40 -4.85
C LEU A 14 0.78 -11.90 -4.60
N THR A 15 -0.34 -11.30 -4.99
CA THR A 15 -0.57 -9.86 -4.82
C THR A 15 -0.65 -9.47 -3.33
N LEU A 16 -1.34 -10.28 -2.52
CA LEU A 16 -1.48 -10.04 -1.09
C LEU A 16 -0.15 -10.12 -0.32
N ILE A 17 0.81 -10.91 -0.82
CA ILE A 17 2.17 -10.96 -0.27
C ILE A 17 3.02 -9.82 -0.85
N LEU A 18 3.04 -9.68 -2.18
CA LEU A 18 3.99 -8.81 -2.86
C LEU A 18 3.76 -7.33 -2.54
N VAL A 19 2.51 -6.87 -2.46
CA VAL A 19 2.19 -5.47 -2.17
C VAL A 19 2.79 -5.00 -0.83
N PRO A 20 2.45 -5.61 0.33
CA PRO A 20 3.03 -5.20 1.60
C PRO A 20 4.53 -5.44 1.67
N THR A 21 5.06 -6.50 1.05
CA THR A 21 6.52 -6.75 1.00
C THR A 21 7.24 -5.61 0.26
N VAL A 22 6.77 -5.20 -0.92
CA VAL A 22 7.40 -4.11 -1.68
C VAL A 22 7.31 -2.79 -0.90
N VAL A 23 6.15 -2.47 -0.31
CA VAL A 23 6.01 -1.25 0.49
C VAL A 23 6.92 -1.27 1.72
N ALA A 24 7.02 -2.40 2.42
CA ALA A 24 7.91 -2.55 3.57
C ALA A 24 9.39 -2.47 3.18
N SER A 25 9.78 -3.04 2.04
CA SER A 25 11.14 -2.91 1.50
C SER A 25 11.45 -1.46 1.14
N LEU A 26 10.56 -0.76 0.43
CA LEU A 26 10.72 0.67 0.15
C LEU A 26 10.87 1.47 1.45
N LYS A 27 10.04 1.18 2.45
CA LYS A 27 10.14 1.77 3.79
C LYS A 27 11.50 1.53 4.44
N ALA A 28 12.09 0.37 4.24
CA ALA A 28 13.42 0.04 4.74
C ALA A 28 14.55 0.81 4.05
N TYR A 29 14.35 1.28 2.82
CA TYR A 29 15.36 2.00 2.03
C TYR A 29 15.24 3.53 2.09
N THR A 30 14.04 4.09 2.26
CA THR A 30 13.83 5.55 2.15
C THR A 30 14.31 6.34 3.36
N HIS A 31 14.34 5.72 4.55
CA HIS A 31 14.75 6.33 5.81
C HIS A 31 14.06 7.68 6.14
N VAL A 32 12.84 7.92 5.65
CA VAL A 32 12.10 9.17 5.90
C VAL A 32 11.65 9.24 7.35
N VAL A 33 11.90 10.39 7.98
CA VAL A 33 11.56 10.71 9.38
C VAL A 33 10.06 10.67 9.61
N CYS A 34 9.65 10.14 10.76
CA CYS A 34 8.25 10.11 11.18
C CYS A 34 7.82 11.51 11.67
N PRO A 35 6.57 11.97 11.39
CA PRO A 35 6.12 13.30 11.81
C PRO A 35 6.34 13.59 13.30
N VAL A 36 6.03 12.64 14.19
CA VAL A 36 6.20 12.77 15.64
C VAL A 36 7.66 13.00 16.09
N HIS A 37 8.65 12.64 15.27
CA HIS A 37 10.07 12.85 15.60
C HIS A 37 10.66 14.12 14.98
N LEU A 38 9.90 14.85 14.16
CA LEU A 38 10.40 16.06 13.53
C LEU A 38 10.47 17.24 14.51
N THR A 39 11.51 18.06 14.42
CA THR A 39 11.69 19.28 15.24
C THR A 39 10.54 20.29 15.09
N ILE A 40 9.89 20.34 13.93
CA ILE A 40 8.71 21.19 13.70
C ILE A 40 7.47 20.74 14.49
N PHE A 41 7.46 19.51 15.01
CA PHE A 41 6.42 18.92 15.84
C PHE A 41 6.96 18.56 17.24
N ASP A 42 7.94 19.32 17.73
CA ASP A 42 8.57 19.14 19.05
C ASP A 42 9.38 17.83 19.22
N GLY A 43 9.78 17.21 18.10
CA GLY A 43 10.72 16.09 18.07
C GLY A 43 12.19 16.52 18.02
N THR A 44 13.09 15.56 17.77
CA THR A 44 14.56 15.78 17.82
C THR A 44 15.25 15.70 16.46
N LEU A 45 14.57 15.26 15.41
CA LEU A 45 15.14 15.05 14.08
C LEU A 45 14.75 16.17 13.11
N PRO A 46 15.69 16.66 12.27
CA PRO A 46 15.36 17.68 11.27
C PRO A 46 14.52 17.08 10.14
N TYR A 47 13.72 17.93 9.48
CA TYR A 47 13.12 17.56 8.20
C TYR A 47 14.21 17.48 7.12
N LEU A 48 14.29 16.33 6.45
CA LEU A 48 15.20 16.10 5.34
C LEU A 48 14.41 15.68 4.10
N PRO A 49 14.76 16.19 2.90
CA PRO A 49 14.27 15.62 1.65
C PRO A 49 14.57 14.12 1.57
N MET A 50 13.71 13.36 0.91
CA MET A 50 13.81 11.88 0.86
C MET A 50 15.19 11.40 0.40
N LEU A 51 15.78 12.02 -0.62
CA LEU A 51 17.12 11.65 -1.12
C LEU A 51 18.21 11.85 -0.06
N ASP A 52 18.12 12.92 0.72
CA ASP A 52 19.08 13.19 1.79
C ASP A 52 18.87 12.26 2.98
N SER A 53 17.62 11.92 3.29
CA SER A 53 17.30 10.91 4.30
C SER A 53 17.90 9.54 3.97
N MET A 54 17.81 9.12 2.69
CA MET A 54 18.40 7.88 2.20
C MET A 54 19.93 7.88 2.29
N ARG A 55 20.58 9.00 1.97
CA ARG A 55 22.04 9.13 2.04
C ARG A 55 22.57 9.11 3.46
N ASN A 56 21.87 9.78 4.37
CA ASN A 56 22.30 9.94 5.76
C ASN A 56 21.83 8.80 6.70
N THR A 57 21.06 7.84 6.19
CA THR A 57 20.59 6.64 6.92
C THR A 57 20.02 6.99 8.30
N ILE A 58 19.04 7.90 8.33
CA ILE A 58 18.37 8.32 9.57
C ILE A 58 17.72 7.09 10.24
N PRO A 59 17.72 6.97 11.59
CA PRO A 59 17.17 5.80 12.28
C PRO A 59 15.67 5.57 12.02
N ASP A 60 14.95 6.59 11.57
CA ASP A 60 13.53 6.52 11.28
C ASP A 60 13.20 5.98 9.90
N LYS A 61 12.05 5.31 9.82
CA LYS A 61 11.50 4.75 8.60
C LYS A 61 10.00 4.95 8.63
N CYS A 62 9.50 5.90 7.85
CA CYS A 62 8.07 6.22 7.83
C CYS A 62 7.45 6.39 6.43
N PHE A 63 8.22 6.35 5.34
CA PHE A 63 7.67 6.40 3.98
C PHE A 63 8.06 5.16 3.17
N PRO A 64 7.15 4.45 2.50
CA PRO A 64 5.70 4.61 2.49
C PRO A 64 5.03 3.97 3.72
N ALA A 65 3.70 4.10 3.83
CA ALA A 65 2.92 3.55 4.93
C ALA A 65 2.69 2.03 4.82
N ALA A 66 3.55 1.24 5.45
CA ALA A 66 3.49 -0.24 5.41
C ALA A 66 2.26 -0.85 6.12
N HIS A 67 1.73 -0.20 7.17
CA HIS A 67 0.51 -0.70 7.83
C HIS A 67 -0.71 -0.56 6.91
N ALA A 68 -0.87 0.62 6.28
CA ALA A 68 -1.97 0.88 5.37
C ALA A 68 -1.90 0.02 4.10
N SER A 69 -0.69 -0.31 3.61
CA SER A 69 -0.54 -1.15 2.41
C SER A 69 -1.11 -2.56 2.58
N SER A 70 -1.13 -3.12 3.79
CA SER A 70 -1.77 -4.42 4.05
C SER A 70 -3.28 -4.37 3.79
N GLY A 71 -3.95 -3.28 4.18
CA GLY A 71 -5.35 -3.05 3.84
C GLY A 71 -5.56 -2.82 2.34
N PHE A 72 -4.72 -1.98 1.72
CA PHE A 72 -4.82 -1.70 0.29
C PHE A 72 -4.43 -2.88 -0.61
N ALA A 73 -3.65 -3.86 -0.13
CA ALA A 73 -3.33 -5.08 -0.88
C ALA A 73 -4.58 -5.87 -1.29
N LEU A 74 -5.68 -5.68 -0.56
CA LEU A 74 -6.99 -6.25 -0.90
C LEU A 74 -7.57 -5.69 -2.21
N PHE A 75 -6.99 -4.64 -2.82
CA PHE A 75 -7.32 -4.24 -4.19
C PHE A 75 -7.17 -5.40 -5.18
N ALA A 76 -6.36 -6.41 -4.89
CA ALA A 76 -6.28 -7.64 -5.66
C ALA A 76 -7.68 -8.22 -5.97
N PHE A 77 -8.59 -8.23 -5.00
CA PHE A 77 -9.95 -8.75 -5.19
C PHE A 77 -10.78 -7.92 -6.18
N ALA A 78 -10.51 -6.62 -6.31
CA ALA A 78 -11.19 -5.76 -7.27
C ALA A 78 -10.82 -6.07 -8.73
N PHE A 79 -9.65 -6.68 -8.95
CA PHE A 79 -9.17 -7.08 -10.28
C PHE A 79 -9.35 -8.58 -10.56
N ALA A 80 -9.91 -9.34 -9.61
CA ALA A 80 -10.19 -10.76 -9.78
C ALA A 80 -11.42 -10.97 -10.70
N PRO A 81 -11.30 -11.69 -11.84
CA PRO A 81 -12.38 -11.80 -12.82
C PRO A 81 -13.68 -12.39 -12.26
N SER A 82 -13.60 -13.33 -11.31
CA SER A 82 -14.78 -13.94 -10.69
C SER A 82 -15.59 -12.96 -9.85
N LEU A 83 -14.98 -11.84 -9.42
CA LEU A 83 -15.59 -10.81 -8.57
C LEU A 83 -15.96 -9.54 -9.33
N ARG A 84 -15.87 -9.53 -10.67
CA ARG A 84 -16.12 -8.36 -11.51
C ARG A 84 -17.43 -7.63 -11.19
N ARG A 85 -18.54 -8.36 -10.98
CA ARG A 85 -19.85 -7.77 -10.63
C ARG A 85 -19.87 -7.04 -9.29
N ARG A 86 -18.94 -7.36 -8.38
CA ARG A 86 -18.82 -6.78 -7.04
C ARG A 86 -17.67 -5.79 -6.92
N ARG A 87 -16.98 -5.47 -8.03
CA ARG A 87 -15.77 -4.64 -8.04
C ARG A 87 -15.94 -3.31 -7.31
N GLY A 88 -17.04 -2.59 -7.55
CA GLY A 88 -17.33 -1.32 -6.88
C GLY A 88 -17.43 -1.47 -5.36
N ALA A 89 -18.20 -2.45 -4.88
CA ALA A 89 -18.34 -2.73 -3.45
C ALA A 89 -17.00 -3.14 -2.81
N ILE A 90 -16.19 -3.94 -3.51
CA ILE A 90 -14.84 -4.31 -3.05
C ILE A 90 -13.97 -3.08 -2.92
N ILE A 91 -13.92 -2.20 -3.93
CA ILE A 91 -13.12 -0.96 -3.85
C ILE A 91 -13.52 -0.12 -2.64
N ILE A 92 -14.83 0.03 -2.37
CA ILE A 92 -15.31 0.78 -1.19
C ILE A 92 -14.79 0.16 0.10
N VAL A 93 -14.91 -1.17 0.26
CA VAL A 93 -14.43 -1.88 1.46
C VAL A 93 -12.91 -1.76 1.61
N VAL A 94 -12.16 -1.95 0.53
CA VAL A 94 -10.69 -1.83 0.53
C VAL A 94 -10.25 -0.43 0.90
N MET A 95 -10.90 0.59 0.32
CA MET A 95 -10.66 1.99 0.66
C MET A 95 -10.93 2.24 2.14
N ALA A 96 -12.07 1.78 2.67
CA ALA A 96 -12.40 1.96 4.08
C ALA A 96 -11.35 1.30 5.01
N LEU A 97 -10.93 0.07 4.72
CA LEU A 97 -9.94 -0.65 5.54
C LEU A 97 -8.55 0.00 5.48
N GLY A 98 -8.05 0.29 4.27
CA GLY A 98 -6.73 0.90 4.10
C GLY A 98 -6.66 2.31 4.69
N TRP A 99 -7.71 3.13 4.49
CA TRP A 99 -7.78 4.46 5.09
C TRP A 99 -8.02 4.44 6.58
N ALA A 100 -8.76 3.48 7.15
CA ALA A 100 -8.87 3.35 8.61
C ALA A 100 -7.49 3.14 9.25
N MET A 101 -6.67 2.24 8.69
CA MET A 101 -5.29 2.01 9.15
C MET A 101 -4.39 3.23 8.93
N GLY A 102 -4.50 3.89 7.77
CA GLY A 102 -3.75 5.11 7.45
C GLY A 102 -4.11 6.27 8.38
N CYS A 103 -5.40 6.53 8.60
CA CYS A 103 -5.89 7.57 9.50
C CYS A 103 -5.46 7.32 10.95
N TYR A 104 -5.56 6.08 11.44
CA TYR A 104 -5.01 5.71 12.74
C TYR A 104 -3.54 6.13 12.88
N LYS A 105 -2.73 5.80 11.87
CA LYS A 105 -1.31 6.15 11.84
C LYS A 105 -1.02 7.64 11.69
N MET A 106 -1.88 8.39 11.01
CA MET A 106 -1.77 9.85 10.94
C MET A 106 -2.15 10.52 12.26
N ILE A 107 -3.18 10.02 12.96
CA ILE A 107 -3.63 10.56 14.25
C ILE A 107 -2.54 10.45 15.32
N ILE A 108 -1.80 9.34 15.35
CA ILE A 108 -0.69 9.16 16.30
C ILE A 108 0.62 9.82 15.83
N GLY A 109 0.64 10.46 14.64
CA GLY A 109 1.81 11.18 14.14
C GLY A 109 2.89 10.31 13.48
N ASP A 110 2.62 9.04 13.16
CA ASP A 110 3.60 8.15 12.52
C ASP A 110 3.73 8.39 11.02
N HIS A 111 2.70 8.92 10.36
CA HIS A 111 2.68 9.05 8.90
C HIS A 111 2.08 10.37 8.44
N PHE A 112 2.66 10.96 7.38
CA PHE A 112 1.98 12.00 6.62
C PHE A 112 0.93 11.40 5.68
N LEU A 113 -0.02 12.24 5.23
CA LEU A 113 -1.03 11.87 4.23
C LEU A 113 -0.39 11.28 2.97
N SER A 114 0.70 11.89 2.50
CA SER A 114 1.46 11.42 1.33
C SER A 114 1.97 9.99 1.48
N HIS A 115 2.35 9.56 2.69
CA HIS A 115 2.84 8.21 2.95
C HIS A 115 1.75 7.17 2.69
N THR A 116 0.52 7.50 3.12
CA THR A 116 -0.68 6.66 2.95
C THR A 116 -1.14 6.65 1.50
N VAL A 117 -1.21 7.82 0.85
CA VAL A 117 -1.62 7.94 -0.56
C VAL A 117 -0.69 7.18 -1.47
N VAL A 118 0.63 7.29 -1.28
CA VAL A 118 1.61 6.54 -2.09
C VAL A 118 1.46 5.03 -1.89
N SER A 119 1.26 4.54 -0.65
CA SER A 119 0.97 3.13 -0.40
C SER A 119 -0.28 2.65 -1.14
N MET A 120 -1.35 3.45 -1.16
CA MET A 120 -2.59 3.15 -1.88
C MET A 120 -2.35 3.07 -3.39
N MET A 121 -1.63 4.04 -3.96
CA MET A 121 -1.31 4.09 -5.40
C MET A 121 -0.42 2.90 -5.81
N LEU A 122 0.58 2.56 -5.00
CA LEU A 122 1.43 1.38 -5.22
C LEU A 122 0.59 0.10 -5.20
N ALA A 123 -0.26 -0.08 -4.19
CA ALA A 123 -1.12 -1.25 -4.08
C ALA A 123 -2.06 -1.40 -5.29
N TRP A 124 -2.68 -0.30 -5.75
CA TRP A 124 -3.52 -0.28 -6.94
C TRP A 124 -2.72 -0.64 -8.20
N ALA A 125 -1.59 0.03 -8.43
CA ALA A 125 -0.75 -0.18 -9.60
C ALA A 125 -0.22 -1.61 -9.68
N MET A 126 0.25 -2.17 -8.56
CA MET A 126 0.71 -3.55 -8.47
C MET A 126 -0.43 -4.55 -8.70
N SER A 127 -1.59 -4.32 -8.08
CA SER A 127 -2.76 -5.19 -8.27
C SER A 127 -3.21 -5.21 -9.74
N ALA A 128 -3.25 -4.03 -10.37
CA ALA A 128 -3.61 -3.88 -11.79
C ALA A 128 -2.55 -4.51 -12.71
N GLY A 129 -1.26 -4.25 -12.45
CA GLY A 129 -0.15 -4.79 -13.24
C GLY A 129 -0.06 -6.31 -13.17
N LEU A 130 -0.19 -6.89 -11.97
CA LEU A 130 -0.23 -8.35 -11.81
C LEU A 130 -1.48 -8.95 -12.45
N ALA A 131 -2.65 -8.30 -12.36
CA ALA A 131 -3.84 -8.76 -13.06
C ALA A 131 -3.65 -8.74 -14.58
N TRP A 132 -2.91 -7.74 -15.09
CA TRP A 132 -2.57 -7.64 -16.50
C TRP A 132 -1.73 -8.82 -16.99
N VAL A 133 -0.78 -9.28 -16.17
CA VAL A 133 0.07 -10.44 -16.45
C VAL A 133 -0.71 -11.76 -16.32
N PHE A 134 -1.58 -11.90 -15.33
CA PHE A 134 -2.25 -13.16 -15.01
C PHE A 134 -3.50 -13.45 -15.84
N PHE A 135 -4.23 -12.42 -16.29
CA PHE A 135 -5.52 -12.57 -16.98
C PHE A 135 -5.46 -12.06 -18.41
N LYS A 136 -6.13 -12.74 -19.35
CA LYS A 136 -6.23 -12.27 -20.74
C LYS A 136 -7.13 -11.03 -20.80
N LYS A 137 -6.95 -10.18 -21.83
CA LYS A 137 -7.74 -8.95 -22.03
C LYS A 137 -9.27 -9.16 -21.95
N GLY A 138 -9.79 -10.26 -22.51
CA GLY A 138 -11.22 -10.61 -22.45
C GLY A 138 -11.73 -11.05 -21.07
N GLU A 139 -10.83 -11.34 -20.13
CA GLU A 139 -11.14 -11.69 -18.74
C GLU A 139 -11.03 -10.48 -17.79
N GLN A 140 -10.41 -9.39 -18.27
CA GLN A 140 -10.21 -8.15 -17.53
C GLN A 140 -11.33 -7.12 -17.76
N VAL A 141 -11.88 -7.08 -18.98
CA VAL A 141 -13.01 -6.22 -19.34
C VAL A 141 -14.22 -6.66 -18.57
#